data_AF-A0A6L9AAH3-F1
#
_entry.id   AF-A0A6L9AAH3-F1
#
_cell.length_a   1.000
_cell.length_b   1.000
_cell.length_c   1.000
_cell.angle_alpha   90.00
_cell.angle_beta   90.00
_cell.angle_gamma   90.00
#
_symmetry.space_group_name_H-M   'P 1'
#
loop_
_entity.id
_entity.type
_entity.pdbx_description
1 polymer ?
#
loop_
_entity_poly.entity_id
_entity_poly.type
_entity_poly.pdbx_seq_one_letter_code
_entity_poly.pdbx_strand_id
1 'polypeptide(L)' 'RHTLQSGIETARVPLDELTPHAEKLAPLLAQWHQKGLSRDASTCLRLTNEGRFWASNILQSLNELIQVLNAPAIALEKP' A
#
# COMPACT_ATOMS: atom_id res chain seq x y z
N ARG A 1 -9.34 5.78 8.13
CA ARG A 1 -9.99 6.22 6.86
C ARG A 1 -9.38 7.52 6.29
N HIS A 2 -9.10 8.56 7.09
CA HIS A 2 -8.53 9.82 6.55
C HIS A 2 -7.10 9.74 5.97
N THR A 3 -6.22 8.89 6.48
CA THR A 3 -4.80 8.86 6.06
C THR A 3 -4.59 8.40 4.61
N LEU A 4 -5.37 7.41 4.15
CA LEU A 4 -5.28 6.88 2.79
C LEU A 4 -5.79 7.89 1.74
N GLN A 5 -6.81 8.67 2.07
CA GLN A 5 -7.39 9.66 1.16
C GLN A 5 -6.47 10.87 0.98
N SER A 6 -5.79 11.31 2.06
CA SER A 6 -4.71 12.30 1.98
C SER A 6 -3.48 11.79 1.21
N GLY A 7 -3.27 10.48 1.17
CA GLY A 7 -2.22 9.86 0.36
C GLY A 7 -2.42 9.99 -1.16
N ILE A 8 -3.66 10.21 -1.63
CA ILE A 8 -3.95 10.55 -3.04
C ILE A 8 -3.44 11.96 -3.34
N GLU A 9 -3.77 12.91 -2.46
CA GLU A 9 -3.44 14.32 -2.62
C GLU A 9 -1.92 14.56 -2.58
N THR A 10 -1.21 13.76 -1.78
CA THR A 10 0.24 13.84 -1.63
C THR A 10 1.02 12.80 -2.46
N ALA A 11 0.32 11.94 -3.19
CA ALA A 11 0.87 10.80 -3.93
C ALA A 11 1.75 9.86 -3.08
N ARG A 12 1.56 9.85 -1.76
CA ARG A 12 2.41 9.16 -0.79
C ARG A 12 1.57 8.42 0.24
N VAL A 13 1.78 7.12 0.38
CA VAL A 13 1.09 6.28 1.37
C VAL A 13 2.14 5.52 2.19
N PRO A 14 2.40 5.90 3.46
CA PRO A 14 3.30 5.15 4.34
C PRO A 14 2.58 3.91 4.89
N LEU A 15 2.81 2.74 4.29
CA LEU A 15 2.12 1.50 4.66
C LEU A 15 2.52 1.00 6.05
N ASP A 16 3.75 1.28 6.48
CA ASP A 16 4.26 0.93 7.82
C ASP A 16 3.49 1.63 8.95
N GLU A 17 2.84 2.76 8.66
CA GLU A 17 1.96 3.45 9.62
C GLU A 17 0.55 2.84 9.69
N LEU A 18 0.18 2.03 8.68
CA LEU A 18 -1.16 1.44 8.53
C LEU A 18 -1.22 -0.02 8.96
N THR A 19 -0.09 -0.73 8.90
CA THR A 19 0.03 -2.12 9.36
C THR A 19 1.48 -2.42 9.73
N PRO A 20 1.73 -3.18 10.82
CA PRO A 20 3.07 -3.67 11.15
C PRO A 20 3.55 -4.78 10.21
N HIS A 21 2.71 -5.23 9.26
CA HIS A 21 2.99 -6.30 8.31
C HIS A 21 3.18 -5.80 6.88
N ALA A 22 3.60 -4.54 6.71
CA ALA A 22 3.71 -3.89 5.41
C ALA A 22 4.68 -4.61 4.46
N GLU A 23 5.69 -5.31 5.00
CA GLU A 23 6.63 -6.14 4.26
C GLU A 23 5.95 -7.28 3.50
N LYS A 24 4.80 -7.80 3.99
CA LYS A 24 4.02 -8.83 3.28
C LYS A 24 3.46 -8.33 1.95
N LEU A 25 3.40 -7.00 1.74
CA LEU A 25 2.97 -6.39 0.48
C LEU A 25 4.10 -6.26 -0.55
N ALA A 26 5.36 -6.56 -0.21
CA ALA A 26 6.50 -6.37 -1.09
C ALA A 26 6.33 -6.96 -2.52
N PRO A 27 5.75 -8.17 -2.71
CA PRO A 27 5.54 -8.71 -4.06
C PRO A 27 4.58 -7.86 -4.91
N LEU A 28 3.56 -7.25 -4.28
CA LEU A 28 2.60 -6.38 -4.96
C LEU A 28 3.25 -5.03 -5.30
N LEU A 29 3.99 -4.45 -4.36
CA LEU A 29 4.69 -3.19 -4.55
C LEU A 29 5.76 -3.28 -5.65
N ALA A 30 6.48 -4.41 -5.71
CA ALA A 30 7.42 -4.70 -6.79
C ALA A 30 6.72 -4.74 -8.17
N GLN A 31 5.55 -5.39 -8.26
CA GLN A 31 4.78 -5.43 -9.50
C GLN A 31 4.29 -4.04 -9.93
N TRP A 32 3.77 -3.23 -9.00
CA TRP A 32 3.33 -1.87 -9.31
C TRP A 32 4.47 -0.98 -9.76
N HIS A 33 5.65 -1.13 -9.15
CA HIS A 33 6.84 -0.42 -9.60
C HIS A 33 7.26 -0.84 -11.02
N GLN A 34 7.32 -2.15 -11.30
CA GLN A 34 7.65 -2.68 -12.63
C GLN A 34 6.67 -2.23 -13.72
N LYS A 35 5.41 -1.97 -13.35
CA LYS A 35 4.38 -1.43 -14.24
C LYS A 35 4.34 0.10 -14.29
N GLY A 36 5.26 0.79 -13.63
CA GLY A 36 5.36 2.24 -13.65
C GLY A 36 4.29 2.97 -12.83
N LEU A 37 3.54 2.27 -11.98
CA LEU A 37 2.51 2.87 -11.13
C LEU A 37 3.12 3.56 -9.90
N SER A 38 4.26 3.07 -9.42
CA SER A 38 5.00 3.65 -8.31
C SER A 38 6.44 3.98 -8.67
N ARG A 39 6.99 5.00 -8.01
CA ARG A 39 8.38 5.46 -8.21
C ARG A 39 9.41 4.44 -7.72
N ASP A 40 9.02 3.57 -6.79
CA ASP A 40 9.82 2.50 -6.21
C ASP A 40 8.89 1.41 -5.65
N ALA A 41 9.49 0.35 -5.10
CA ALA A 41 8.81 -0.80 -4.50
C ALA A 41 8.87 -0.80 -2.95
N SER A 42 9.09 0.35 -2.31
CA SER A 42 9.16 0.45 -0.85
C SER A 42 7.79 0.44 -0.19
N THR A 43 7.76 0.15 1.10
CA THR A 43 6.56 0.25 1.96
C THR A 43 6.05 1.68 2.11
N CYS A 44 6.80 2.68 1.65
CA CYS A 44 6.30 4.04 1.46
C CYS A 44 5.92 4.25 0.00
N LEU A 45 4.68 3.86 -0.36
CA LEU A 45 4.21 3.91 -1.73
C LEU A 45 4.17 5.35 -2.25
N ARG A 46 4.93 5.62 -3.32
CA ARG A 46 4.96 6.91 -4.01
C ARG A 46 4.46 6.75 -5.44
N LEU A 47 3.30 7.33 -5.76
CA LEU A 47 2.67 7.14 -7.07
C LEU A 47 3.31 8.01 -8.16
N THR A 48 3.43 7.45 -9.36
CA THR A 48 3.74 8.21 -10.60
C THR A 48 2.50 8.95 -11.08
N ASN A 49 2.59 9.67 -12.21
CA ASN A 49 1.40 10.29 -12.82
C ASN A 49 0.37 9.23 -13.25
N GLU A 50 0.84 8.13 -13.82
CA GLU A 50 0.00 6.99 -14.21
C GLU A 50 -0.59 6.28 -12.98
N GLY A 51 0.22 6.07 -11.94
CA GLY A 51 -0.29 5.56 -10.66
C GLY A 51 -1.37 6.43 -10.05
N ARG A 52 -1.25 7.76 -10.15
CA ARG A 52 -2.28 8.70 -9.68
C ARG A 52 -3.58 8.61 -10.47
N PHE A 53 -3.53 8.31 -11.77
CA PHE A 53 -4.72 8.05 -12.57
C PHE A 53 -5.52 6.86 -12.02
N TRP A 54 -4.83 5.84 -11.52
CA TRP A 54 -5.42 4.64 -10.92
C TRP A 54 -5.54 4.69 -9.39
N ALA A 55 -5.36 5.86 -8.75
CA ALA A 55 -5.21 5.96 -7.30
C ALA A 55 -6.37 5.35 -6.51
N SER A 56 -7.61 5.55 -6.96
CA SER A 56 -8.79 4.98 -6.30
C SER A 56 -8.76 3.45 -6.26
N ASN A 57 -8.39 2.81 -7.37
CA ASN A 57 -8.30 1.34 -7.46
C ASN A 57 -7.17 0.82 -6.57
N ILE A 58 -6.00 1.46 -6.66
CA ILE A 58 -4.82 1.12 -5.84
C ILE A 58 -5.15 1.19 -4.35
N LEU A 59 -5.80 2.28 -3.91
CA LEU A 59 -6.13 2.46 -2.50
C LEU A 59 -7.21 1.53 -2.00
N GLN A 60 -8.20 1.22 -2.83
CA GLN A 60 -9.21 0.25 -2.48
C GLN A 60 -8.59 -1.13 -2.24
N SER A 61 -7.75 -1.60 -3.17
CA SER A 61 -7.03 -2.87 -3.02
C SER A 61 -6.10 -2.86 -1.80
N LEU A 62 -5.37 -1.76 -1.55
CA LEU A 62 -4.54 -1.63 -0.35
C LEU A 62 -5.37 -1.70 0.93
N ASN A 63 -6.52 -1.01 0.98
CA ASN A 63 -7.37 -1.01 2.17
C ASN A 63 -7.91 -2.42 2.46
N GLU A 64 -8.33 -3.17 1.44
CA GLU A 64 -8.78 -4.56 1.59
C GLU A 64 -7.66 -5.46 2.11
N LEU A 65 -6.45 -5.35 1.54
CA LEU A 65 -5.30 -6.14 1.97
C LEU A 65 -4.84 -5.77 3.40
N ILE A 66 -4.80 -4.48 3.73
CA ILE A 66 -4.42 -4.02 5.08
C ILE A 66 -5.41 -4.52 6.13
N GLN A 67 -6.71 -4.56 5.81
CA GLN A 67 -7.71 -5.13 6.73
C GLN A 67 -7.45 -6.62 6.99
N VAL A 68 -7.10 -7.38 5.95
CA VAL A 68 -6.73 -8.80 6.11
C VAL A 68 -5.45 -8.94 6.93
N LEU A 69 -4.41 -8.15 6.64
CA LEU A 69 -3.13 -8.17 7.34
C LEU A 69 -3.27 -7.83 8.82
N ASN A 70 -4.16 -6.90 9.17
CA ASN A 70 -4.42 -6.51 10.55
C ASN A 70 -5.42 -7.44 11.25
N ALA A 71 -5.98 -8.44 10.56
CA ALA A 71 -6.91 -9.38 11.17
C ALA A 71 -6.19 -10.25 12.23
N PRO A 72 -6.83 -10.55 13.37
CA PRO A 72 -6.19 -11.23 14.50
C PRO A 72 -5.59 -12.61 14.18
N ALA A 73 -6.10 -13.28 13.14
CA ALA A 73 -5.58 -14.58 12.70
C ALA A 73 -4.14 -14.51 12.16
N ILE A 74 -3.73 -13.38 11.58
CA ILE A 74 -2.38 -13.19 11.04
C ILE A 74 -1.39 -12.74 12.13
N ALA A 75 -1.89 -12.09 13.20
CA ALA A 75 -1.06 -11.62 14.32
C ALA A 75 -0.46 -12.76 15.18
N LEU A 76 -0.91 -14.00 14.98
CA LEU A 76 -0.41 -15.21 15.67
C LEU A 76 0.78 -15.87 14.95
N GLU A 77 1.07 -15.51 13.70
CA GLU A 77 2.34 -15.86 13.05
C GLU A 77 3.43 -14.92 13.58
N LYS A 78 3.92 -15.18 14.80
CA LYS A 78 5.16 -14.57 15.29
C LYS A 78 6.38 -15.31 14.73
N PRO A 79 7.48 -14.60 14.45
CA PRO A 79 8.77 -15.18 14.04
C PRO A 79 9.40 -16.06 15.13
#